data_AF-A0A4Q6BNA2-F1
#
_entry.id   AF-A0A4Q6BNA2-F1
#
_cell.length_a   1.000
_cell.length_b   1.000
_cell.length_c   1.000
_cell.angle_alpha   90.00
_cell.angle_beta   90.00
_cell.angle_gamma   90.00
#
_symmetry.space_group_name_H-M   'P 1'
#
loop_
_entity.id
_entity.type
_entity.pdbx_description
1 polymer ?
#
loop_
_entity_poly.entity_id
_entity_poly.type
_entity_poly.pdbx_seq_one_letter_code
_entity_poly.pdbx_strand_id
1 'polypeptide(L)'
;MKRIFTPLLLAAVLAPFHASAKAADGAFFWELPKTLTVSYGAATVPAPLATSNLRLLVWNVHKGEDQRLPQDFAGLSQYADLSLFQEAVSDQVFTTSIAKANEKMGWTLATSWEVLENTFTGVATGSLVKPLHEEVLVSKVVEPISSTPKTILVSEFSIEGRADKLLVVNVHGINFVSTSSYRLQ
;
A
#
# COMPACT_ATOMS: atom_id res chain seq x y z
N MET A 1 -49.58 -16.49 25.03
CA MET A 1 -48.32 -16.88 24.36
C MET A 1 -47.34 -15.71 24.42
N LYS A 2 -46.35 -15.76 25.32
CA LYS A 2 -45.28 -14.75 25.43
C LYS A 2 -44.03 -15.33 24.77
N ARG A 3 -43.49 -14.67 23.75
CA ARG A 3 -42.20 -15.02 23.12
C ARG A 3 -41.07 -14.43 23.95
N ILE A 4 -40.20 -15.28 24.47
CA ILE A 4 -38.95 -14.90 25.14
C ILE A 4 -37.90 -14.71 24.05
N PHE A 5 -37.31 -13.51 23.99
CA PHE A 5 -36.12 -13.23 23.19
C PHE A 5 -34.90 -13.66 24.01
N THR A 6 -34.13 -14.62 23.50
CA THR A 6 -32.80 -14.96 24.01
C THR A 6 -31.77 -14.22 23.15
N PRO A 7 -30.88 -13.37 23.70
CA PRO A 7 -29.79 -12.83 22.91
C PRO A 7 -28.71 -13.91 22.75
N LEU A 8 -28.34 -14.16 21.50
CA LEU A 8 -27.22 -15.03 21.15
C LEU A 8 -25.92 -14.28 21.50
N LEU A 9 -25.22 -14.75 22.53
CA LEU A 9 -23.89 -14.27 22.90
C LEU A 9 -22.90 -14.82 21.86
N LEU A 10 -22.42 -13.97 20.94
CA LEU A 10 -21.34 -14.35 20.03
C LEU A 10 -20.02 -14.30 20.81
N ALA A 11 -19.59 -15.45 21.32
CA ALA A 11 -18.26 -15.60 21.91
C ALA A 11 -17.22 -15.58 20.78
N ALA A 12 -16.55 -14.45 20.61
CA ALA A 12 -15.33 -14.37 19.80
C ALA A 12 -14.23 -15.13 20.55
N VAL A 13 -13.92 -16.34 20.07
CA VAL A 13 -12.75 -17.10 20.53
C VAL A 13 -11.52 -16.37 20.00
N LEU A 14 -10.91 -15.54 20.85
CA LEU A 14 -9.58 -15.00 20.63
C LEU A 14 -8.58 -16.15 20.74
N ALA A 15 -8.14 -16.67 19.59
CA ALA A 15 -6.97 -17.52 19.55
C ALA A 15 -5.73 -16.69 19.97
N PRO A 16 -4.88 -17.20 20.86
CA PRO A 16 -3.68 -16.48 21.27
C PRO A 16 -2.64 -16.55 20.14
N PHE A 17 -2.54 -15.48 19.36
CA PHE A 17 -1.39 -15.25 18.49
C PHE A 17 -0.15 -15.05 19.36
N HIS A 18 0.76 -16.02 19.32
CA HIS A 18 2.06 -15.94 19.97
C HIS A 18 2.99 -15.08 19.09
N ALA A 19 3.02 -13.77 19.33
CA ALA A 19 4.16 -12.94 18.94
C ALA A 19 5.07 -12.82 20.17
N SER A 20 6.23 -13.48 20.13
CA SER A 20 7.23 -13.33 21.19
C SER A 20 8.17 -12.19 20.83
N ALA A 21 8.10 -11.09 21.59
CA ALA A 21 9.24 -10.21 21.81
C ALA A 21 9.05 -9.45 23.13
N LYS A 22 9.75 -9.89 24.18
CA LYS A 22 10.06 -9.04 25.33
C LYS A 22 11.38 -8.33 25.03
N ALA A 23 11.36 -7.00 25.05
CA ALA A 23 12.54 -6.22 25.39
C ALA A 23 12.14 -5.21 26.49
N ALA A 24 12.97 -5.16 27.52
CA ALA A 24 12.94 -4.12 28.53
C ALA A 24 13.24 -2.78 27.85
N ASP A 25 12.64 -1.71 28.38
CA ASP A 25 12.79 -0.32 27.94
C ASP A 25 11.96 0.08 26.71
N GLY A 26 10.63 -0.03 26.83
CA GLY A 26 9.65 0.96 26.34
C GLY A 26 9.59 1.30 24.85
N ALA A 27 10.43 0.73 24.00
CA ALA A 27 10.48 0.99 22.58
C ALA A 27 10.21 -0.32 21.82
N PHE A 28 8.99 -0.43 21.28
CA PHE A 28 8.63 -1.46 20.32
C PHE A 28 9.35 -1.14 18.99
N PHE A 29 10.60 -1.57 18.88
CA PHE A 29 11.30 -1.60 17.59
C PHE A 29 10.85 -2.86 16.86
N TRP A 30 9.83 -2.71 16.01
CA TRP A 30 9.51 -3.71 15.00
C TRP A 30 10.67 -3.73 14.00
N GLU A 31 11.26 -4.91 13.74
CA GLU A 31 12.21 -5.06 12.64
C GLU A 31 11.44 -4.87 11.32
N LEU A 32 11.48 -3.64 10.79
CA LEU A 32 11.05 -3.39 9.43
C LEU A 32 11.86 -4.31 8.50
N PRO A 33 11.25 -4.90 7.47
CA PRO A 33 11.97 -5.77 6.56
C PRO A 33 13.22 -5.06 6.02
N LYS A 34 14.31 -5.83 5.83
CA LYS A 34 15.57 -5.34 5.23
C LYS A 34 15.38 -4.71 3.84
N THR A 35 14.23 -4.88 3.21
CA THR A 35 13.86 -4.25 1.95
C THR A 35 12.55 -3.49 2.09
N LEU A 36 12.62 -2.16 2.07
CA LEU A 36 11.47 -1.25 2.16
C LEU A 36 10.65 -1.18 0.86
N THR A 37 11.18 -1.72 -0.25
CA THR A 37 10.55 -1.64 -1.57
C THR A 37 10.59 -2.96 -2.32
N VAL A 38 9.49 -3.31 -2.99
CA VAL A 38 9.42 -4.41 -3.97
C VAL A 38 9.06 -3.83 -5.33
N SER A 39 9.88 -4.10 -6.35
CA SER A 39 9.63 -3.64 -7.72
C SER A 39 9.17 -4.78 -8.63
N TYR A 40 8.21 -4.50 -9.51
CA TYR A 40 7.66 -5.47 -10.48
C TYR A 40 7.12 -4.75 -11.73
N GLY A 41 6.82 -5.50 -12.80
CA GLY A 41 6.31 -4.93 -14.06
C GLY A 41 7.41 -4.42 -15.01
N ALA A 42 7.01 -3.60 -16.01
CA ALA A 42 7.83 -3.35 -17.20
C ALA A 42 8.64 -2.04 -17.22
N ALA A 43 8.26 -1.01 -16.46
CA ALA A 43 8.93 0.31 -16.51
C ALA A 43 10.28 0.29 -15.78
N THR A 44 11.36 0.01 -16.53
CA THR A 44 12.71 -0.20 -15.97
C THR A 44 13.67 0.98 -16.16
N VAL A 45 13.35 1.93 -17.05
CA VAL A 45 14.21 3.07 -17.40
C VAL A 45 13.48 4.39 -17.14
N PRO A 46 14.14 5.40 -16.54
CA PRO A 46 13.52 6.71 -16.36
C PRO A 46 13.28 7.39 -17.71
N ALA A 47 12.06 7.89 -17.89
CA ALA A 47 11.64 8.64 -19.06
C ALA A 47 10.63 9.72 -18.64
N PRO A 48 10.51 10.83 -19.39
CA PRO A 48 9.45 11.80 -19.13
C PRO A 48 8.07 11.19 -19.34
N LEU A 49 7.12 11.55 -18.47
CA LEU A 49 5.71 11.30 -18.70
C LEU A 49 5.27 12.10 -19.93
N ALA A 50 5.01 11.38 -21.04
CA ALA A 50 4.56 11.93 -22.30
C ALA A 50 3.03 12.19 -22.28
N THR A 51 2.58 13.09 -21.40
CA THR A 51 1.17 13.43 -21.25
C THR A 51 0.94 14.93 -21.07
N SER A 52 -0.09 15.45 -21.72
CA SER A 52 -0.60 16.81 -21.51
C SER A 52 -1.68 16.87 -20.42
N ASN A 53 -2.27 15.73 -20.06
CA ASN A 53 -3.30 15.61 -19.03
C ASN A 53 -2.97 14.40 -18.13
N LEU A 54 -2.53 14.67 -16.90
CA LEU A 54 -2.20 13.61 -15.96
C LEU A 54 -3.47 12.87 -15.52
N ARG A 55 -3.54 11.57 -15.82
CA ARG A 55 -4.63 10.68 -15.38
C ARG A 55 -4.13 9.77 -14.29
N LEU A 56 -4.75 9.89 -13.13
CA LEU A 56 -4.38 9.21 -11.90
C LEU A 56 -5.48 8.24 -11.49
N LEU A 57 -5.14 6.96 -11.36
CA LEU A 57 -6.01 5.97 -10.71
C LEU A 57 -5.57 5.84 -9.24
N VAL A 58 -6.49 6.00 -8.29
CA VAL A 58 -6.22 5.82 -6.86
C VAL A 58 -7.18 4.79 -6.31
N TRP A 59 -6.65 3.74 -5.67
CA TRP A 59 -7.48 2.62 -5.22
C TRP A 59 -6.90 1.95 -3.96
N ASN A 60 -7.69 1.88 -2.88
CA ASN A 60 -7.46 0.88 -1.86
C ASN A 60 -7.90 -0.50 -2.38
N VAL A 61 -6.93 -1.36 -2.68
CA VAL A 61 -7.16 -2.65 -3.36
C VAL A 61 -7.48 -3.79 -2.40
N HIS A 62 -7.73 -3.48 -1.12
CA HIS A 62 -8.18 -4.42 -0.11
C HIS A 62 -7.36 -5.73 -0.10
N LYS A 63 -6.02 -5.60 -0.10
CA LYS A 63 -5.05 -6.72 -0.08
C LYS A 63 -5.23 -7.73 -1.21
N GLY A 64 -5.88 -7.34 -2.31
CA GLY A 64 -6.15 -8.24 -3.44
C GLY A 64 -7.24 -9.28 -3.17
N GLU A 65 -8.05 -9.12 -2.13
CA GLU A 65 -9.12 -10.08 -1.80
C GLU A 65 -10.27 -10.06 -2.81
N ASP A 66 -10.40 -8.96 -3.58
CA ASP A 66 -11.46 -8.80 -4.56
C ASP A 66 -11.15 -9.56 -5.86
N GLN A 67 -11.91 -10.62 -6.16
CA GLN A 67 -11.61 -11.55 -7.27
C GLN A 67 -11.57 -10.89 -8.66
N ARG A 68 -12.28 -9.75 -8.82
CA ARG A 68 -12.33 -9.00 -10.08
C ARG A 68 -11.25 -7.92 -10.19
N LEU A 69 -10.41 -7.75 -9.16
CA LEU A 69 -9.41 -6.68 -9.11
C LEU A 69 -8.55 -6.63 -10.39
N PRO A 70 -7.97 -7.73 -10.90
CA PRO A 70 -7.16 -7.64 -12.12
C PRO A 70 -7.96 -7.20 -13.36
N GLN A 71 -9.21 -7.67 -13.51
CA GLN A 71 -10.07 -7.34 -14.64
C GLN A 71 -10.54 -5.89 -14.59
N ASP A 72 -10.99 -5.45 -13.41
CA ASP A 72 -11.42 -4.08 -13.17
C ASP A 72 -10.23 -3.11 -13.31
N PHE A 73 -9.05 -3.49 -12.78
CA PHE A 73 -7.83 -2.71 -12.94
C PHE A 73 -7.41 -2.61 -14.42
N ALA A 74 -7.48 -3.69 -15.21
CA ALA A 74 -7.16 -3.65 -16.63
C ALA A 74 -8.02 -2.63 -17.38
N GLY A 75 -9.33 -2.59 -17.09
CA GLY A 75 -10.25 -1.63 -17.69
C GLY A 75 -10.02 -0.19 -17.22
N LEU A 76 -9.87 0.02 -15.92
CA LEU A 76 -9.72 1.35 -15.32
C LEU A 76 -8.35 1.98 -15.61
N SER A 77 -7.29 1.18 -15.71
CA SER A 77 -5.92 1.65 -15.90
C SER A 77 -5.50 1.82 -17.36
N GLN A 78 -6.34 1.44 -18.32
CA GLN A 78 -6.06 1.58 -19.76
C GLN A 78 -5.61 3.00 -20.14
N TYR A 79 -6.10 3.99 -19.40
CA TYR A 79 -5.86 5.41 -19.59
C TYR A 79 -5.14 6.04 -18.41
N ALA A 80 -4.66 5.27 -17.43
CA ALA A 80 -3.93 5.84 -16.31
C ALA A 80 -2.46 6.05 -16.72
N ASP A 81 -1.93 7.23 -16.42
CA ASP A 81 -0.48 7.48 -16.53
C ASP A 81 0.22 6.97 -15.26
N LEU A 82 -0.48 7.08 -14.12
CA LEU A 82 -0.07 6.62 -12.80
C LEU A 82 -1.23 5.88 -12.09
N SER A 83 -0.90 4.84 -11.34
CA SER A 83 -1.83 4.09 -10.47
C SER A 83 -1.28 4.01 -9.05
N LEU A 84 -2.07 4.43 -8.06
CA LEU A 84 -1.69 4.52 -6.65
C LEU A 84 -2.55 3.55 -5.85
N PHE A 85 -1.95 2.44 -5.45
CA PHE A 85 -2.62 1.44 -4.64
C PHE A 85 -2.33 1.64 -3.15
N GLN A 86 -3.37 1.51 -2.33
CA GLN A 86 -3.29 1.34 -0.88
C GLN A 86 -3.69 -0.10 -0.53
N GLU A 87 -3.11 -0.66 0.54
CA GLU A 87 -3.28 -2.08 0.89
C GLU A 87 -2.83 -3.03 -0.23
N ALA A 88 -1.82 -2.66 -1.01
CA ALA A 88 -1.16 -3.58 -1.93
C ALA A 88 -0.36 -4.61 -1.12
N VAL A 89 -0.12 -5.78 -1.71
CA VAL A 89 0.61 -6.89 -1.06
C VAL A 89 1.77 -7.38 -1.94
N SER A 90 2.82 -7.90 -1.33
CA SER A 90 4.06 -8.31 -2.00
C SER A 90 4.03 -9.76 -2.50
N ASP A 91 2.95 -10.50 -2.30
CA ASP A 91 2.89 -11.88 -2.73
C ASP A 91 2.94 -11.99 -4.26
N GLN A 92 3.41 -13.14 -4.74
CA GLN A 92 3.65 -13.36 -6.16
C GLN A 92 2.34 -13.42 -6.96
N VAL A 93 1.24 -13.91 -6.37
CA VAL A 93 -0.05 -14.02 -7.07
C VAL A 93 -0.59 -12.64 -7.37
N PHE A 94 -0.62 -11.76 -6.36
CA PHE A 94 -1.02 -10.38 -6.50
C PHE A 94 -0.16 -9.64 -7.52
N THR A 95 1.16 -9.56 -7.27
CA THR A 95 2.08 -8.77 -8.10
C THR A 95 2.09 -9.21 -9.57
N THR A 96 2.03 -10.53 -9.82
CA THR A 96 1.94 -11.08 -11.18
C THR A 96 0.61 -10.75 -11.85
N SER A 97 -0.51 -10.84 -11.12
CA SER A 97 -1.84 -10.56 -11.68
C SER A 97 -2.00 -9.09 -12.07
N ILE A 98 -1.51 -8.17 -11.22
CA ILE A 98 -1.53 -6.72 -11.48
C ILE A 98 -0.61 -6.36 -12.65
N ALA A 99 0.61 -6.91 -12.68
CA ALA A 99 1.53 -6.68 -13.80
C ALA A 99 0.97 -7.16 -15.14
N LYS A 100 0.24 -8.29 -15.17
CA LYS A 100 -0.43 -8.80 -16.38
C LYS A 100 -1.64 -7.96 -16.79
N ALA A 101 -2.37 -7.43 -15.82
CA ALA A 101 -3.55 -6.59 -16.09
C ALA A 101 -3.18 -5.26 -16.78
N ASN A 102 -1.97 -4.74 -16.55
CA ASN A 102 -1.41 -3.64 -17.32
C ASN A 102 0.11 -3.80 -17.51
N GLU A 103 0.49 -4.49 -18.60
CA GLU A 103 1.88 -4.83 -18.92
C GLU A 103 2.76 -3.61 -19.23
N LYS A 104 2.17 -2.42 -19.39
CA LYS A 104 2.92 -1.19 -19.67
C LYS A 104 3.45 -0.53 -18.39
N MET A 105 2.90 -0.86 -17.23
CA MET A 105 3.29 -0.24 -15.96
C MET A 105 4.44 -1.00 -15.29
N GLY A 106 5.40 -0.25 -14.76
CA GLY A 106 6.29 -0.71 -13.69
C GLY A 106 5.80 -0.18 -12.35
N TRP A 107 6.10 -0.92 -11.30
CA TRP A 107 5.59 -0.70 -9.96
C TRP A 107 6.71 -0.67 -8.94
N THR A 108 6.56 0.20 -7.95
CA THR A 108 7.27 0.16 -6.68
C THR A 108 6.26 0.04 -5.55
N LEU A 109 6.35 -1.01 -4.75
CA LEU A 109 5.58 -1.23 -3.53
C LEU A 109 6.44 -0.86 -2.33
N ALA A 110 6.05 0.14 -1.55
CA ALA A 110 6.67 0.48 -0.27
C ALA A 110 6.07 -0.36 0.86
N THR A 111 6.82 -1.35 1.36
CA THR A 111 6.36 -2.34 2.35
C THR A 111 6.33 -1.76 3.76
N SER A 112 5.23 -1.99 4.48
CA SER A 112 4.98 -1.46 5.83
C SER A 112 5.05 -2.52 6.92
N TRP A 113 4.42 -3.68 6.69
CA TRP A 113 4.23 -4.71 7.70
C TRP A 113 4.06 -6.09 7.05
N GLU A 114 4.53 -7.14 7.72
CA GLU A 114 4.38 -8.53 7.31
C GLU A 114 3.02 -9.11 7.72
N VAL A 115 2.14 -9.38 6.75
CA VAL A 115 0.79 -9.90 6.99
C VAL A 115 0.80 -11.43 7.17
N LEU A 116 1.69 -12.11 6.46
CA LEU A 116 1.91 -13.55 6.49
C LEU A 116 3.38 -13.81 6.14
N GLU A 117 3.94 -14.97 6.49
CA GLU A 117 5.36 -15.30 6.27
C GLU A 117 5.86 -14.87 4.88
N ASN A 118 6.78 -13.88 4.84
CA ASN A 118 7.36 -13.23 3.67
C ASN A 118 6.38 -12.47 2.74
N THR A 119 5.18 -12.15 3.21
CA THR A 119 4.16 -11.35 2.51
C THR A 119 3.93 -10.05 3.24
N PHE A 120 4.29 -8.94 2.59
CA PHE A 120 4.22 -7.61 3.16
C PHE A 120 3.09 -6.81 2.52
N THR A 121 2.43 -5.95 3.30
CA THR A 121 1.46 -4.98 2.79
C THR A 121 2.02 -3.56 2.77
N GLY A 122 1.47 -2.68 1.94
CA GLY A 122 1.85 -1.28 1.89
C GLY A 122 1.14 -0.47 0.82
N VAL A 123 1.80 0.57 0.34
CA VAL A 123 1.35 1.42 -0.77
C VAL A 123 2.19 1.15 -2.01
N ALA A 124 1.57 1.08 -3.19
CA ALA A 124 2.29 0.86 -4.44
C ALA A 124 1.99 1.96 -5.46
N THR A 125 3.03 2.45 -6.11
CA THR A 125 2.92 3.39 -7.24
C THR A 125 3.29 2.65 -8.52
N GLY A 126 2.30 2.51 -9.40
CA GLY A 126 2.44 2.02 -10.76
C GLY A 126 2.55 3.19 -11.74
N SER A 127 3.44 3.09 -12.71
CA SER A 127 3.71 4.16 -13.68
C SER A 127 4.12 3.59 -15.03
N LEU A 128 3.79 4.28 -16.11
CA LEU A 128 4.26 3.96 -17.46
C LEU A 128 5.76 4.19 -17.66
N VAL A 129 6.38 5.00 -16.79
CA VAL A 129 7.81 5.34 -16.81
C VAL A 129 8.42 5.15 -15.42
N LYS A 130 9.71 4.84 -15.35
CA LYS A 130 10.39 4.74 -14.05
C LYS A 130 10.55 6.14 -13.43
N PRO A 131 10.27 6.33 -12.12
CA PRO A 131 10.54 7.59 -11.43
C PRO A 131 12.03 7.98 -11.48
N LEU A 132 12.30 9.28 -11.41
CA LEU A 132 13.64 9.84 -11.25
C LEU A 132 14.21 9.57 -9.85
N HIS A 133 13.34 9.59 -8.85
CA HIS A 133 13.67 9.42 -7.44
C HIS A 133 12.49 8.78 -6.72
N GLU A 134 12.77 7.91 -5.75
CA GLU A 134 11.77 7.35 -4.85
C GLU A 134 12.28 7.36 -3.41
N GLU A 135 11.40 7.70 -2.47
CA GLU A 135 11.67 7.69 -1.05
C GLU A 135 10.50 7.04 -0.30
N VAL A 136 10.83 6.20 0.68
CA VAL A 136 9.85 5.56 1.57
C VAL A 136 9.90 6.24 2.92
N LEU A 137 8.77 6.77 3.37
CA LEU A 137 8.61 7.25 4.74
C LEU A 137 7.73 6.27 5.52
N VAL A 138 8.07 6.06 6.79
CA VAL A 138 7.32 5.19 7.70
C VAL A 138 6.72 6.04 8.81
N SER A 139 5.44 5.83 9.11
CA SER A 139 4.76 6.56 10.16
C SER A 139 5.36 6.24 11.53
N LYS A 140 5.51 7.27 12.36
CA LYS A 140 5.91 7.11 13.77
C LYS A 140 4.78 6.54 14.64
N VAL A 141 3.55 6.81 14.22
CA VAL A 141 2.32 6.32 14.85
C VAL A 141 1.87 5.05 14.14
N VAL A 142 1.32 4.11 14.89
CA VAL A 142 0.77 2.85 14.38
C VAL A 142 -0.76 2.84 14.48
N GLU A 143 -1.43 1.99 13.70
CA GLU A 143 -2.87 1.82 13.81
C GLU A 143 -3.29 1.34 15.21
N PRO A 144 -4.41 1.85 15.76
CA PRO A 144 -5.00 1.25 16.96
C PRO A 144 -5.47 -0.16 16.59
N ILE A 145 -5.32 -1.11 17.50
CA ILE A 145 -5.63 -2.54 17.34
C ILE A 145 -4.52 -3.32 16.63
N SER A 146 -4.20 -3.02 15.37
CA SER A 146 -3.22 -3.82 14.62
C SER A 146 -1.76 -3.47 14.95
N SER A 147 -1.50 -2.29 15.54
CA SER A 147 -0.16 -1.78 15.85
C SER A 147 0.78 -1.77 14.63
N THR A 148 0.21 -1.68 13.43
CA THR A 148 0.97 -1.65 12.18
C THR A 148 1.37 -0.21 11.82
N PRO A 149 2.64 0.05 11.44
CA PRO A 149 3.02 1.31 10.84
C PRO A 149 2.44 1.44 9.43
N LYS A 150 2.32 2.67 8.93
CA LYS A 150 1.93 2.99 7.56
C LYS A 150 3.13 3.49 6.78
N THR A 151 3.20 3.13 5.51
CA THR A 151 4.19 3.67 4.58
C THR A 151 3.61 4.75 3.70
N ILE A 152 4.49 5.69 3.33
CA ILE A 152 4.29 6.67 2.29
C ILE A 152 5.34 6.39 1.23
N LEU A 153 4.93 6.37 -0.04
CA LEU A 153 5.85 6.31 -1.18
C LEU A 153 5.84 7.66 -1.88
N VAL A 154 6.98 8.33 -1.85
CA VAL A 154 7.26 9.56 -2.58
C VAL A 154 7.95 9.19 -3.88
N SER A 155 7.44 9.64 -5.02
CA SER A 155 8.02 9.38 -6.35
C SER A 155 8.11 10.69 -7.14
N GLU A 156 9.28 10.98 -7.73
CA GLU A 156 9.47 12.12 -8.62
C GLU A 156 9.49 11.71 -10.10
N PHE A 157 8.80 12.44 -10.96
CA PHE A 157 8.77 12.20 -12.41
C PHE A 157 9.13 13.46 -13.19
N SER A 158 9.84 13.30 -14.30
CA SER A 158 9.88 14.34 -15.33
C SER A 158 8.59 14.30 -16.16
N ILE A 159 8.17 15.46 -16.67
CA ILE A 159 7.07 15.58 -17.63
C ILE A 159 7.64 16.08 -18.95
N GLU A 160 7.20 15.50 -20.06
CA GLU A 160 7.66 15.92 -21.39
C GLU A 160 7.38 17.41 -21.64
N GLY A 161 8.38 18.13 -22.17
CA GLY A 161 8.26 19.57 -22.47
C GLY A 161 8.24 20.49 -21.24
N ARG A 162 8.45 19.96 -20.03
CA ARG A 162 8.47 20.74 -18.79
C ARG A 162 9.83 20.70 -18.09
N ALA A 163 10.24 21.84 -17.55
CA ALA A 163 11.46 21.95 -16.74
C ALA A 163 11.20 21.54 -15.27
N ASP A 164 9.97 21.70 -14.80
CA ASP A 164 9.56 21.29 -13.47
C ASP A 164 9.20 19.80 -13.41
N LYS A 165 9.31 19.23 -12.21
CA LYS A 165 9.05 17.83 -11.93
C LYS A 165 7.67 17.65 -11.29
N LEU A 166 7.10 16.46 -11.48
CA LEU A 166 5.92 16.01 -10.75
C LEU A 166 6.36 15.24 -9.51
N LEU A 167 5.96 15.72 -8.33
CA LEU A 167 6.07 14.98 -7.07
C LEU A 167 4.75 14.26 -6.80
N VAL A 168 4.81 12.94 -6.62
CA VAL A 168 3.67 12.08 -6.30
C VAL A 168 3.89 11.49 -4.92
N VAL A 169 2.91 11.65 -4.04
CA VAL A 169 2.97 11.15 -2.66
C VAL A 169 1.80 10.20 -2.46
N ASN A 170 2.07 8.90 -2.42
CA ASN A 170 1.05 7.88 -2.14
C ASN A 170 1.02 7.58 -0.64
N VAL A 171 -0.10 7.91 0.01
CA VAL A 171 -0.27 7.83 1.46
C VAL A 171 -1.46 6.93 1.77
N HIS A 172 -1.27 5.99 2.69
CA HIS A 172 -2.38 5.31 3.36
C HIS A 172 -2.41 5.73 4.83
N GLY A 173 -3.15 6.80 5.12
CA GLY A 173 -3.24 7.36 6.48
C GLY A 173 -3.95 6.44 7.47
N ILE A 174 -3.78 6.70 8.77
CA ILE A 174 -4.43 5.93 9.83
C ILE A 174 -5.83 6.50 10.08
N ASN A 175 -6.87 5.71 9.81
CA ASN A 175 -8.27 6.17 9.84
C ASN A 175 -8.79 6.54 11.25
N PHE A 176 -8.25 5.94 12.31
CA PHE A 176 -8.70 6.20 13.68
C PHE A 176 -7.48 6.37 14.59
N VAL A 177 -7.32 7.54 15.20
CA VAL A 177 -6.28 7.78 16.22
C VAL A 177 -6.80 8.75 17.26
N SER A 178 -6.12 8.83 18.40
CA SER A 178 -6.32 9.94 19.34
C SER A 178 -5.95 11.29 18.71
N THR A 179 -6.47 12.40 19.24
CA THR A 179 -6.17 13.75 18.72
C THR A 179 -4.69 14.13 18.87
N SER A 180 -3.99 13.61 19.89
CA SER A 180 -2.55 13.80 20.05
C SER A 180 -1.75 13.03 19.00
N SER A 181 -2.15 11.78 18.71
CA SER A 181 -1.56 10.96 17.65
C SER A 181 -1.82 11.51 16.25
N TYR A 182 -2.97 12.16 16.01
CA TYR A 182 -3.27 12.83 14.74
C TYR A 182 -2.27 13.96 14.42
N ARG A 183 -1.82 14.72 15.42
CA ARG A 183 -0.83 15.80 15.23
C ARG A 183 0.58 15.32 14.87
N LEU A 184 0.86 14.02 15.04
CA LEU A 184 2.16 13.41 14.80
C LEU A 184 2.23 12.65 13.48
N GLN A 185 1.08 12.47 12.81
CA GLN A 185 1.01 11.98 11.43
C GLN A 185 1.32 13.11 10.47
#